data_AF-A0A4P9YBL7-F1
#
_entry.id   AF-A0A4P9YBL7-F1
#
_cell.length_a   1.000
_cell.length_b   1.000
_cell.length_c   1.000
_cell.angle_alpha   90.00
_cell.angle_beta   90.00
_cell.angle_gamma   90.00
#
_symmetry.space_group_name_H-M   'P 1'
#
loop_
_entity.id
_entity.type
_entity.pdbx_description
1 polymer ?
#
loop_
_entity_poly.entity_id
_entity_poly.type
_entity_poly.pdbx_seq_one_letter_code
_entity_poly.pdbx_strand_id
1 'polypeptide(L)'
;FNLRFGVLDKLKSDFNDKRDRCVQIRQLELLDSEMWSEVMKRLSELILACFGFYIMNMEDEVKKIEAQKSLPGWNFCSYFSVKESMALNYISMKMFDESLIIYEELDA
;
A
#
# COMPACT_ATOMS: atom_id res chain seq x y z
N PHE A 1 29.62 -18.23 -28.84
CA PHE A 1 29.07 -18.73 -27.58
C PHE A 1 28.21 -17.63 -26.97
N ASN A 2 26.88 -17.70 -27.14
CA ASN A 2 25.93 -16.73 -26.56
C ASN A 2 25.84 -16.96 -25.06
N LEU A 3 26.33 -15.99 -24.28
CA LEU A 3 26.34 -16.04 -22.83
C LEU A 3 24.90 -15.96 -22.31
N ARG A 4 24.51 -17.06 -21.66
CA ARG A 4 23.38 -17.30 -20.76
C ARG A 4 22.84 -16.02 -20.09
N PHE A 5 21.51 -15.85 -20.12
CA PHE A 5 20.75 -15.02 -19.17
C PHE A 5 21.33 -15.15 -17.76
N GLY A 6 21.72 -14.04 -17.13
CA GLY A 6 22.33 -14.05 -15.81
C GLY A 6 21.33 -14.45 -14.73
N VAL A 7 21.81 -14.95 -13.58
CA VAL A 7 20.96 -15.25 -12.41
C VAL A 7 20.12 -14.02 -12.02
N LEU A 8 20.67 -12.82 -12.16
CA LEU A 8 19.97 -11.57 -11.92
C LEU A 8 18.81 -11.33 -12.91
N ASP A 9 19.00 -11.62 -14.19
CA ASP A 9 17.95 -11.46 -15.20
C ASP A 9 16.80 -12.43 -14.94
N LYS A 10 17.13 -13.65 -14.50
CA LYS A 10 16.12 -14.63 -14.07
C LYS A 10 15.36 -14.13 -12.84
N LEU A 11 16.06 -13.63 -11.81
CA LEU A 11 15.40 -13.07 -10.62
C LEU A 11 14.50 -11.88 -10.99
N LYS A 12 14.97 -10.98 -11.86
CA LYS A 12 14.12 -9.90 -12.36
C LYS A 12 12.90 -10.43 -13.09
N SER A 13 13.03 -11.46 -13.93
CA SER A 13 11.89 -12.08 -14.61
C SER A 13 10.91 -12.76 -13.63
N ASP A 14 11.40 -13.35 -12.55
CA ASP A 14 10.59 -14.10 -11.60
C ASP A 14 9.84 -13.17 -10.61
N PHE A 15 10.44 -12.04 -10.25
CA PHE A 15 9.95 -11.17 -9.16
C PHE A 15 9.48 -9.78 -9.61
N ASN A 16 9.96 -9.28 -10.75
CA ASN A 16 9.40 -8.07 -11.35
C ASN A 16 8.18 -8.48 -12.18
N ASP A 17 7.00 -8.17 -11.68
CA ASP A 17 5.81 -8.07 -12.51
C ASP A 17 5.85 -6.72 -13.27
N LYS A 18 4.71 -6.07 -13.53
CA LYS A 18 4.58 -4.68 -14.04
C LYS A 18 5.31 -3.61 -13.20
N ARG A 19 6.07 -3.98 -12.16
CA ARG A 19 6.82 -3.10 -11.25
C ARG A 19 8.22 -3.68 -11.02
N ASP A 20 9.23 -2.82 -11.01
CA ASP A 20 10.61 -3.21 -10.69
C ASP A 20 10.78 -3.37 -9.17
N ARG A 21 10.93 -4.62 -8.72
CA ARG A 21 11.05 -5.01 -7.30
C ARG A 21 12.46 -5.50 -6.95
N CYS A 22 13.35 -5.67 -7.91
CA CYS A 22 14.66 -6.30 -7.71
C CYS A 22 15.82 -5.31 -7.77
N VAL A 23 16.37 -4.94 -6.61
CA VAL A 23 17.61 -4.12 -6.53
C VAL A 23 18.83 -5.04 -6.40
N GLN A 24 19.87 -4.76 -7.17
CA GLN A 24 21.17 -5.41 -6.99
C GLN A 24 22.03 -4.58 -6.04
N ILE A 25 22.53 -5.22 -4.99
CA ILE A 25 23.47 -4.65 -4.02
C ILE A 25 24.83 -5.31 -4.24
N ARG A 26 25.89 -4.52 -4.42
CA ARG A 26 27.27 -5.03 -4.54
C ARG A 26 28.02 -4.81 -3.22
N GLN A 27 28.76 -5.83 -2.77
CA GLN A 27 29.43 -5.81 -1.47
C GLN A 27 30.46 -4.68 -1.30
N LEU A 28 31.10 -4.24 -2.39
CA LEU A 28 32.04 -3.12 -2.39
C LEU A 28 31.37 -1.75 -2.25
N GLU A 29 30.05 -1.67 -2.45
CA GLU A 29 29.25 -0.43 -2.50
C GLU A 29 28.35 -0.29 -1.27
N LEU A 30 28.58 -1.05 -0.20
CA LEU A 30 27.75 -0.96 1.01
C LEU A 30 27.83 0.41 1.71
N LEU A 31 28.89 1.19 1.45
CA LEU A 31 29.04 2.58 1.90
C LEU A 31 28.52 3.60 0.87
N ASP A 32 28.07 3.15 -0.30
CA ASP A 32 27.58 4.02 -1.36
C ASP A 32 26.14 4.47 -1.06
N SER A 33 25.98 5.77 -0.85
CA SER A 33 24.68 6.40 -0.59
C SER A 33 23.73 6.31 -1.79
N GLU A 34 24.24 6.21 -3.03
CA GLU A 34 23.39 6.15 -4.23
C GLU A 34 22.69 4.79 -4.34
N MET A 35 23.42 3.69 -4.06
CA MET A 35 22.85 2.35 -4.04
C MET A 35 21.74 2.22 -3.00
N TRP A 36 21.95 2.72 -1.78
CA TRP A 36 20.92 2.71 -0.73
C TRP A 36 19.75 3.64 -1.06
N SER A 37 19.99 4.76 -1.74
CA SER A 37 18.91 5.64 -2.22
C SER A 37 17.95 4.90 -3.15
N GLU A 38 18.47 4.09 -4.09
CA GLU A 38 17.63 3.28 -4.99
C GLU A 38 16.85 2.20 -4.23
N VAL A 39 17.45 1.56 -3.22
CA VAL A 39 16.73 0.63 -2.32
C VAL A 39 15.58 1.34 -1.61
N MET A 40 15.86 2.49 -0.99
CA MET A 40 14.87 3.26 -0.23
C MET A 40 13.75 3.78 -1.11
N LYS A 41 14.07 4.23 -2.33
CA LYS A 41 13.09 4.68 -3.32
C LYS A 41 12.13 3.54 -3.67
N ARG A 42 12.64 2.37 -4.04
CA ARG A 42 11.77 1.23 -4.41
C ARG A 42 10.96 0.70 -3.25
N LEU A 43 11.55 0.66 -2.05
CA LEU A 43 10.82 0.30 -0.84
C LEU A 43 9.66 1.26 -0.60
N SER A 44 9.87 2.57 -0.76
CA SER A 44 8.83 3.58 -0.60
C SER A 44 7.71 3.42 -1.64
N GLU A 45 8.06 3.20 -2.91
CA GLU A 45 7.09 2.93 -3.98
C GLU A 45 6.25 1.67 -3.70
N LEU A 46 6.88 0.61 -3.18
CA LEU A 46 6.19 -0.62 -2.80
C LEU A 46 5.26 -0.41 -1.61
N ILE A 47 5.69 0.31 -0.58
CA ILE A 47 4.84 0.65 0.58
C ILE A 47 3.62 1.43 0.12
N LEU A 48 3.80 2.46 -0.72
CA LEU A 48 2.69 3.24 -1.28
C LEU A 48 1.73 2.37 -2.08
N ALA A 49 2.25 1.46 -2.90
CA ALA A 49 1.42 0.58 -3.70
C ALA A 49 0.65 -0.45 -2.86
N CYS A 50 1.27 -0.99 -1.82
CA CYS A 50 0.62 -1.89 -0.86
C CYS A 50 -0.46 -1.15 -0.07
N PHE A 51 -0.17 0.07 0.37
CA PHE A 51 -1.14 0.93 1.05
C PHE A 51 -2.35 1.21 0.18
N GLY A 52 -2.15 1.59 -1.09
CA GLY A 52 -3.24 1.82 -2.03
C GLY A 52 -4.14 0.58 -2.24
N PHE A 53 -3.55 -0.62 -2.37
CA PHE A 53 -4.33 -1.85 -2.46
C PHE A 53 -5.11 -2.13 -1.17
N TYR A 54 -4.50 -1.90 -0.02
CA TYR A 54 -5.14 -2.09 1.28
C TYR A 54 -6.34 -1.15 1.46
N ILE A 55 -6.17 0.14 1.15
CA ILE A 55 -7.25 1.14 1.20
C ILE A 55 -8.40 0.77 0.26
N MET A 56 -8.10 0.35 -0.97
CA MET A 56 -9.13 -0.07 -1.93
C MET A 56 -10.00 -1.22 -1.38
N ASN A 57 -9.38 -2.21 -0.73
CA ASN A 57 -10.13 -3.29 -0.10
C ASN A 57 -10.97 -2.81 1.09
N MET A 58 -10.42 -1.90 1.91
CA MET A 58 -11.16 -1.31 3.05
C MET A 58 -12.37 -0.51 2.56
N GLU A 59 -12.23 0.27 1.49
CA GLU A 59 -13.34 0.99 0.86
C GLU A 59 -14.45 0.06 0.40
N ASP A 60 -14.10 -1.08 -0.20
CA ASP A 60 -15.08 -2.07 -0.62
C ASP A 60 -15.81 -2.72 0.56
N GLU A 61 -15.12 -2.96 1.67
CA GLU A 61 -15.76 -3.43 2.92
C GLU A 61 -16.68 -2.36 3.52
N VAL A 62 -16.27 -1.09 3.54
CA VAL A 62 -17.13 0.03 3.98
C VAL A 62 -18.41 0.08 3.15
N LYS A 63 -18.30 0.02 1.81
CA LYS A 63 -19.46 0.05 0.90
C LYS A 63 -20.41 -1.12 1.17
N LYS A 64 -19.90 -2.32 1.47
CA LYS A 64 -20.72 -3.49 1.81
C LYS A 64 -21.52 -3.28 3.10
N ILE A 65 -20.90 -2.68 4.12
CA ILE A 65 -21.57 -2.37 5.40
C ILE A 65 -22.60 -1.26 5.20
N GLU A 66 -22.25 -0.23 4.43
CA GLU A 66 -23.14 0.90 4.13
C GLU A 66 -24.38 0.46 3.32
N ALA A 67 -24.22 -0.44 2.35
CA ALA A 67 -25.34 -1.00 1.59
C ALA A 67 -26.36 -1.74 2.47
N GLN A 68 -25.97 -2.17 3.67
CA GLN A 68 -26.85 -2.83 4.62
C GLN A 68 -27.56 -1.86 5.57
N LYS A 69 -27.34 -0.54 5.47
CA LYS A 69 -27.88 0.48 6.39
C LYS A 69 -29.41 0.46 6.52
N SER A 70 -30.13 0.02 5.49
CA SER A 70 -31.59 -0.12 5.50
C SER A 70 -32.10 -1.44 6.07
N LEU A 71 -31.22 -2.40 6.36
CA LEU A 71 -31.60 -3.73 6.83
C LEU A 71 -31.72 -3.78 8.37
N PRO A 72 -32.73 -4.48 8.91
CA PRO A 72 -32.77 -4.80 10.33
C PRO A 72 -31.51 -5.56 10.76
N GLY A 73 -30.83 -5.09 11.81
CA GLY A 73 -29.58 -5.67 12.31
C GLY A 73 -28.31 -4.91 11.91
N TRP A 74 -28.42 -3.91 11.03
CA TRP A 74 -27.34 -2.96 10.85
C TRP A 74 -27.07 -2.18 12.14
N ASN A 75 -25.80 -1.96 12.46
CA ASN A 75 -25.41 -1.21 13.64
C ASN A 75 -24.32 -0.18 13.29
N PHE A 76 -24.51 1.03 13.81
CA PHE A 76 -23.61 2.15 13.53
C PHE A 76 -22.20 1.90 14.09
N CYS A 77 -22.06 1.25 15.25
CA CYS A 77 -20.75 0.99 15.86
C CYS A 77 -19.82 0.19 14.92
N SER A 78 -20.34 -0.86 14.25
CA SER A 78 -19.56 -1.65 13.29
C SER A 78 -19.18 -0.83 12.06
N TYR A 79 -20.07 0.02 11.54
CA TYR A 79 -19.75 0.94 10.45
C TYR A 79 -18.67 1.96 10.86
N PHE A 80 -18.85 2.59 12.02
CA PHE A 80 -17.91 3.55 12.59
C PHE A 80 -16.52 2.94 12.79
N SER A 81 -16.42 1.74 13.38
CA SER A 81 -15.12 1.09 13.62
C SER A 81 -14.31 0.87 12.34
N VAL A 82 -14.97 0.53 11.23
CA VAL A 82 -14.27 0.33 9.94
C VAL A 82 -13.86 1.66 9.33
N LYS A 83 -14.73 2.68 9.37
CA LYS A 83 -14.40 4.05 8.93
C LYS A 83 -13.27 4.67 9.75
N GLU A 84 -13.31 4.53 11.07
CA GLU A 84 -12.25 4.99 11.97
C GLU A 84 -10.91 4.29 11.67
N SER A 85 -10.93 2.98 11.46
CA SER A 85 -9.72 2.25 11.06
C SER A 85 -9.16 2.78 9.73
N MET A 86 -10.00 3.08 8.75
CA MET A 86 -9.58 3.67 7.47
C MET A 86 -8.95 5.07 7.66
N ALA A 87 -9.55 5.92 8.51
CA ALA A 87 -8.99 7.23 8.84
C ALA A 87 -7.62 7.12 9.54
N LEU A 88 -7.47 6.21 10.50
CA LEU A 88 -6.19 5.95 11.18
C LEU A 88 -5.10 5.46 10.23
N ASN A 89 -5.46 4.69 9.21
CA ASN A 89 -4.53 4.27 8.16
C ASN A 89 -4.00 5.47 7.35
N TYR A 90 -4.87 6.42 6.98
CA TYR A 90 -4.44 7.66 6.34
C TYR A 90 -3.53 8.51 7.26
N ILE A 91 -3.89 8.64 8.54
CA ILE A 91 -3.03 9.32 9.54
C ILE A 91 -1.65 8.67 9.62
N SER A 92 -1.56 7.34 9.57
CA SER A 92 -0.27 6.61 9.62
C SER A 92 0.64 6.94 8.43
N MET A 93 0.04 7.25 7.28
CA MET A 93 0.73 7.71 6.06
C MET A 93 0.87 9.25 5.99
N LYS A 94 0.45 9.96 7.04
CA LYS A 94 0.43 11.44 7.13
C LYS A 94 -0.47 12.11 6.08
N MET A 95 -1.49 11.39 5.63
CA MET A 95 -2.52 11.85 4.71
C MET A 95 -3.70 12.42 5.52
N PHE A 96 -3.49 13.61 6.10
CA PHE A 96 -4.44 14.17 7.06
C PHE A 96 -5.73 14.68 6.40
N ASP A 97 -5.63 15.18 5.17
CA ASP A 97 -6.78 15.70 4.44
C ASP A 97 -7.76 14.56 4.10
N GLU A 98 -7.24 13.39 3.69
CA GLU A 98 -8.02 12.19 3.42
C GLU A 98 -8.65 11.61 4.69
N SER A 99 -7.94 11.68 5.82
CA SER A 99 -8.51 11.30 7.11
C SER A 99 -9.64 12.24 7.53
N LEU A 100 -9.52 13.55 7.27
CA LEU A 100 -10.52 14.54 7.67
C LEU A 100 -11.84 14.30 6.93
N ILE A 101 -11.79 14.03 5.62
CA ILE A 101 -12.98 13.72 4.80
C ILE A 101 -13.78 12.58 5.44
N ILE A 102 -13.11 11.52 5.92
CA ILE A 102 -13.80 10.39 6.56
C ILE A 102 -14.53 10.81 7.84
N TYR A 103 -13.92 11.68 8.64
CA TYR A 103 -14.56 12.18 9.87
C TYR A 103 -15.72 13.12 9.57
N GLU A 104 -15.61 13.97 8.54
CA GLU A 104 -16.72 14.81 8.06
C GLU A 104 -17.90 13.97 7.58
N GLU A 105 -17.63 12.87 6.85
CA GLU A 105 -18.67 11.92 6.43
C GLU A 105 -19.33 11.15 7.58
N LEU A 106 -18.64 10.98 8.72
CA LEU A 106 -19.19 10.33 9.91
C LEU A 106 -20.06 11.28 10.75
N ASP A 107 -19.81 12.58 10.67
CA ASP A 107 -20.57 13.62 11.39
C ASP A 107 -21.88 14.01 10.68
N ALA A 108 -21.93 13.82 9.35
CA ALA A 108 -23.08 14.11 8.49
C ALA A 108 -24.23 13.08 8.60
#